data_AF-A0A4Q6I5L7-F1
#
_entry.id   AF-A0A4Q6I5L7-F1
#
_cell.length_a   1.000
_cell.length_b   1.000
_cell.length_c   1.000
_cell.angle_alpha   90.00
_cell.angle_beta   90.00
_cell.angle_gamma   90.00
#
_symmetry.space_group_name_H-M   'P 1'
#
loop_
_entity.id
_entity.type
_entity.pdbx_description
1 polymer ?
#
loop_
_entity_poly.entity_id
_entity_poly.type
_entity_poly.pdbx_seq_one_letter_code
_entity_poly.pdbx_strand_id
1 'polypeptide(L)'
;MTFYQEQIAVMLSLVMLFFLTLMHMLYVTFYVSNFGYQLKSACHIMRKEVKEDIDGALIGVDPTVNKYLCRITSAIDYIIAQSKTLYDCISKEGDFESAKEDFFRGKMLARVIGVYQSQAKLSEYEESVLKQLKSKYAENSPVDVRAESLLYIKNFFNEVCANVRKNFSRCVDLSTELLILGSMKVALEILEDSMKYVGQDIALEHFCSIMEESTEEKLIEAVTSKGQEFTLRLSQSIMENVAKDRADESDLPDCSVCCVIRAVLGLLDLISMGCR
;
A
#
# COMPACT_ATOMS: atom_id res chain seq x y z
N MET A 1 -14.32 -55.27 34.87
CA MET A 1 -14.72 -53.87 34.66
C MET A 1 -15.98 -53.90 33.81
N THR A 2 -17.07 -53.29 34.27
CA THR A 2 -18.37 -53.39 33.59
C THR A 2 -18.47 -52.36 32.48
N PHE A 3 -19.17 -52.67 31.39
CA PHE A 3 -19.49 -51.76 30.27
C PHE A 3 -19.93 -50.35 30.73
N TYR A 4 -20.61 -50.28 31.88
CA TYR A 4 -21.06 -49.05 32.52
C TYR A 4 -19.91 -48.16 33.04
N GLN A 5 -18.83 -48.75 33.56
CA GLN A 5 -17.64 -48.02 34.01
C GLN A 5 -16.89 -47.39 32.82
N GLU A 6 -16.82 -48.08 31.69
CA GLU A 6 -16.22 -47.57 30.46
C GLU A 6 -17.03 -46.39 29.89
N GLN A 7 -18.36 -46.49 29.87
CA GLN A 7 -19.23 -45.39 29.44
C GLN A 7 -19.11 -44.14 30.33
N ILE A 8 -19.02 -44.32 31.65
CA ILE A 8 -18.81 -43.20 32.58
C ILE A 8 -17.43 -42.56 32.35
N ALA A 9 -16.37 -43.35 32.16
CA ALA A 9 -15.03 -42.85 31.92
C ALA A 9 -14.93 -42.04 30.60
N VAL A 10 -15.59 -42.51 29.53
CA VAL A 10 -15.67 -41.79 28.25
C VAL A 10 -16.43 -40.47 28.40
N MET A 11 -17.60 -40.47 29.07
CA MET A 11 -18.34 -39.23 29.33
C MET A 11 -17.53 -38.23 30.15
N LEU A 12 -16.86 -38.68 31.22
CA LEU A 12 -16.00 -37.79 32.02
C LEU A 12 -14.84 -37.24 31.19
N SER A 13 -14.23 -38.05 30.33
CA SER A 13 -13.14 -37.60 29.45
C SER A 13 -13.61 -36.54 28.46
N LEU A 14 -14.79 -36.72 27.84
CA LEU A 14 -15.40 -35.73 26.95
C LEU A 14 -15.74 -34.43 27.67
N VAL A 15 -16.29 -34.52 28.89
CA VAL A 15 -16.58 -33.35 29.73
C VAL A 15 -15.30 -32.60 30.08
N MET A 16 -14.24 -33.29 30.47
CA MET A 16 -12.93 -32.67 30.75
C MET A 16 -12.33 -32.00 29.51
N LEU A 17 -12.39 -32.65 28.33
CA LEU A 17 -11.94 -32.06 27.07
C LEU A 17 -12.76 -30.82 26.68
N PHE A 18 -14.07 -30.84 26.91
CA PHE A 18 -14.93 -29.68 26.68
C PHE A 18 -14.55 -28.51 27.58
N PHE A 19 -14.35 -28.73 28.88
CA PHE A 19 -13.90 -27.65 29.78
C PHE A 19 -12.50 -27.15 29.44
N LEU A 20 -11.59 -28.03 29.03
CA LEU A 20 -10.23 -27.66 28.66
C LEU A 20 -10.21 -26.80 27.38
N THR A 21 -11.01 -27.17 26.38
CA THR A 21 -11.19 -26.37 25.16
C THR A 21 -11.89 -25.04 25.44
N LEU A 22 -12.93 -25.01 26.27
CA LEU A 22 -13.60 -23.78 26.68
C LEU A 22 -12.64 -22.83 27.42
N MET A 23 -11.88 -23.35 28.39
CA MET A 23 -10.88 -22.57 29.12
C MET A 23 -9.79 -22.04 28.18
N HIS A 24 -9.35 -22.85 27.21
CA HIS A 24 -8.41 -22.41 26.20
C HIS A 24 -8.97 -21.26 25.33
N MET A 25 -10.22 -21.38 24.86
CA MET A 25 -10.87 -20.33 24.07
C MET A 25 -11.06 -19.02 24.87
N LEU A 26 -11.49 -19.12 26.13
CA LEU A 26 -11.59 -17.98 27.04
C LEU A 26 -10.22 -17.33 27.27
N TYR A 27 -9.19 -18.16 27.47
CA TYR A 27 -7.82 -17.70 27.64
C TYR A 27 -7.29 -16.94 26.41
N VAL A 28 -7.45 -17.50 25.21
CA VAL A 28 -7.03 -16.87 23.95
C VAL A 28 -7.77 -15.55 23.75
N THR A 29 -9.08 -15.51 23.99
CA THR A 29 -9.90 -14.31 23.85
C THR A 29 -9.45 -13.21 24.81
N PHE A 30 -9.22 -13.56 26.07
CA PHE A 30 -8.73 -12.62 27.08
C PHE A 30 -7.33 -12.09 26.73
N TYR A 31 -6.43 -12.96 26.25
CA TYR A 31 -5.09 -12.58 25.83
C TYR A 31 -5.11 -11.60 24.64
N VAL A 32 -5.88 -11.90 23.59
CA VAL A 32 -6.05 -11.03 22.42
C VAL A 32 -6.65 -9.67 22.82
N SER A 33 -7.64 -9.68 23.70
CA SER A 33 -8.30 -8.46 24.18
C SER A 33 -7.35 -7.59 24.99
N ASN A 34 -6.53 -8.19 25.88
CA ASN A 34 -5.55 -7.45 26.67
C ASN A 34 -4.47 -6.82 25.79
N PHE A 35 -3.94 -7.55 24.81
CA PHE A 35 -2.99 -7.00 23.84
C PHE A 35 -3.61 -5.82 23.07
N GLY A 36 -4.85 -5.97 22.60
CA GLY A 36 -5.57 -4.88 21.93
C GLY A 36 -5.76 -3.64 22.80
N TYR A 37 -6.06 -3.83 24.09
CA TYR A 37 -6.15 -2.72 25.05
C TYR A 37 -4.80 -2.02 25.25
N GLN A 38 -3.73 -2.78 25.45
CA GLN A 38 -2.38 -2.25 25.63
C GLN A 38 -1.90 -1.50 24.38
N LEU A 39 -2.12 -2.06 23.19
CA LEU A 39 -1.82 -1.39 21.93
C LEU A 39 -2.60 -0.09 21.77
N LYS A 40 -3.90 -0.08 22.11
CA LYS A 40 -4.71 1.15 22.09
C LYS A 40 -4.18 2.21 23.05
N SER A 41 -3.71 1.80 24.23
CA SER A 41 -3.05 2.70 25.19
C SER A 41 -1.75 3.27 24.61
N ALA A 42 -0.92 2.42 24.00
CA ALA A 42 0.31 2.85 23.34
C ALA A 42 0.03 3.85 22.20
N CYS A 43 -0.99 3.59 21.37
CA CYS A 43 -1.42 4.55 20.35
C CYS A 43 -1.79 5.91 20.95
N HIS A 44 -2.48 5.94 22.10
CA HIS A 44 -2.84 7.20 22.76
C HIS A 44 -1.59 7.98 23.21
N ILE A 45 -0.58 7.28 23.72
CA ILE A 45 0.71 7.88 24.15
C ILE A 45 1.46 8.42 22.93
N MET A 46 1.64 7.59 21.89
CA MET A 46 2.46 7.93 20.72
C MET A 46 1.77 8.92 19.77
N ARG A 47 0.46 9.13 19.90
CA ARG A 47 -0.31 9.94 18.94
C ARG A 47 0.23 11.36 18.77
N LYS A 48 0.63 12.00 19.86
CA LYS A 48 1.17 13.36 19.81
C LYS A 48 2.54 13.37 19.13
N GLU A 49 3.43 12.50 19.57
CA GLU A 49 4.81 12.39 19.07
C GLU A 49 4.85 12.08 17.56
N VAL A 50 4.10 11.08 17.11
CA VAL A 50 4.06 10.69 15.69
C VAL A 50 3.52 11.82 14.82
N LYS A 51 2.50 12.54 15.30
CA LYS A 51 1.97 13.70 14.57
C LYS A 51 2.98 14.82 14.48
N GLU A 52 3.68 15.12 15.58
CA GLU A 52 4.71 16.16 15.61
C GLU A 52 5.89 15.81 14.69
N ASP A 53 6.31 14.54 14.64
CA ASP A 53 7.40 14.11 13.76
C ASP A 53 6.99 14.15 12.28
N ILE A 54 5.83 13.58 11.94
CA ILE A 54 5.31 13.62 10.57
C ILE A 54 5.05 15.06 10.13
N ASP A 55 4.45 15.91 10.96
CA ASP A 55 4.20 17.31 10.60
C ASP A 55 5.49 18.14 10.59
N GLY A 56 6.47 17.81 11.42
CA GLY A 56 7.80 18.40 11.41
C GLY A 56 8.52 18.16 10.07
N ALA A 57 8.35 16.98 9.49
CA ALA A 57 8.87 16.66 8.15
C ALA A 57 8.24 17.50 7.01
N LEU A 58 7.18 18.26 7.29
CA LEU A 58 6.46 19.09 6.32
C LEU A 58 6.82 20.59 6.42
N ILE A 59 7.70 20.98 7.34
CA ILE A 59 8.09 22.38 7.52
C ILE A 59 8.74 22.89 6.21
N GLY A 60 8.13 23.91 5.61
CA GLY A 60 8.60 24.51 4.34
C GLY A 60 7.95 23.96 3.07
N VAL A 61 7.02 23.00 3.18
CA VAL A 61 6.22 22.50 2.04
C VAL A 61 5.02 23.41 1.78
N ASP A 62 4.72 23.69 0.51
CA ASP A 62 3.54 24.46 0.11
C ASP A 62 2.24 23.81 0.65
N PRO A 63 1.39 24.56 1.37
CA PRO A 63 0.25 24.01 2.11
C PRO A 63 -0.93 23.50 1.27
N THR A 64 -0.98 23.74 -0.05
CA THR A 64 -2.23 23.59 -0.83
C THR A 64 -2.49 22.17 -1.35
N VAL A 65 -1.63 21.60 -2.19
CA VAL A 65 -1.81 20.23 -2.75
C VAL A 65 -0.69 19.29 -2.28
N ASN A 66 0.50 19.83 -2.09
CA ASN A 66 1.69 19.05 -1.77
C ASN A 66 1.65 18.48 -0.34
N LYS A 67 0.95 19.15 0.59
CA LYS A 67 0.90 18.76 2.00
C LYS A 67 0.37 17.35 2.23
N TYR A 68 -0.68 16.92 1.53
CA TYR A 68 -1.24 15.56 1.70
C TYR A 68 -0.35 14.49 1.10
N LEU A 69 0.25 14.75 -0.07
CA LEU A 69 1.20 13.83 -0.71
C LEU A 69 2.48 13.67 0.12
N CYS A 70 3.00 14.78 0.65
CA CYS A 70 4.12 14.75 1.59
C CYS A 70 3.75 14.01 2.88
N ARG A 71 2.55 14.23 3.45
CA ARG A 71 2.08 13.47 4.62
C ARG A 71 2.00 11.97 4.37
N ILE A 72 1.51 11.56 3.20
CA ILE A 72 1.47 10.15 2.79
C ILE A 72 2.88 9.57 2.74
N THR A 73 3.80 10.29 2.09
CA THR A 73 5.20 9.87 1.95
C THR A 73 5.87 9.74 3.32
N SER A 74 5.76 10.77 4.17
CA SER A 74 6.29 10.78 5.54
C SER A 74 5.70 9.66 6.39
N ALA A 75 4.39 9.38 6.29
CA ALA A 75 3.75 8.30 7.05
C ALA A 75 4.26 6.92 6.60
N ILE A 76 4.40 6.67 5.29
CA ILE A 76 4.95 5.42 4.77
C ILE A 76 6.41 5.25 5.21
N ASP A 77 7.24 6.29 5.09
CA ASP A 77 8.64 6.25 5.50
C ASP A 77 8.79 6.04 7.01
N TYR A 78 7.91 6.65 7.81
CA TYR A 78 7.86 6.46 9.25
C TYR A 78 7.50 5.02 9.63
N ILE A 79 6.50 4.40 8.97
CA ILE A 79 6.16 2.99 9.18
C ILE A 79 7.35 2.08 8.86
N ILE A 80 8.11 2.37 7.79
CA ILE A 80 9.33 1.63 7.44
C ILE A 80 10.37 1.75 8.56
N ALA A 81 10.64 2.97 9.03
CA ALA A 81 11.62 3.21 10.09
C ALA A 81 11.26 2.43 11.37
N GLN A 82 10.02 2.55 11.84
CA GLN A 82 9.53 1.85 13.03
C GLN A 82 9.56 0.33 12.85
N SER A 83 9.24 -0.18 11.65
CA SER A 83 9.30 -1.62 11.38
C SER A 83 10.71 -2.20 11.48
N LYS A 84 11.73 -1.43 11.06
CA LYS A 84 13.14 -1.80 11.22
C LYS A 84 13.52 -1.84 12.70
N THR A 85 13.15 -0.82 13.47
CA THR A 85 13.37 -0.78 14.91
C THR A 85 12.70 -1.98 15.60
N LEU A 86 11.48 -2.32 15.22
CA LEU A 86 10.77 -3.48 15.76
C LEU A 86 11.50 -4.79 15.44
N TYR A 87 12.00 -4.95 14.23
CA TYR A 87 12.75 -6.14 13.82
C TYR A 87 14.02 -6.32 14.66
N ASP A 88 14.72 -5.22 14.95
CA ASP A 88 15.91 -5.24 15.81
C ASP A 88 15.57 -5.62 17.26
N CYS A 89 14.37 -5.26 17.76
CA CYS A 89 13.91 -5.63 19.11
C CYS A 89 13.53 -7.12 19.23
N ILE A 90 12.89 -7.70 18.21
CA ILE A 90 12.22 -9.01 18.33
C ILE A 90 13.15 -10.21 18.11
N SER A 91 14.37 -10.00 17.60
CA SER A 91 15.29 -11.05 17.16
C SER A 91 14.71 -11.93 16.03
N LYS A 92 15.60 -12.45 15.16
CA LYS A 92 15.31 -12.95 13.79
C LYS A 92 14.39 -14.18 13.65
N GLU A 93 13.69 -14.64 14.69
CA GLU A 93 12.94 -15.91 14.68
C GLU A 93 11.48 -15.80 14.18
N GLY A 94 11.04 -14.61 13.75
CA GLY A 94 9.71 -14.42 13.15
C GLY A 94 9.73 -14.44 11.62
N ASP A 95 8.68 -15.02 11.02
CA ASP A 95 8.35 -14.90 9.58
C ASP A 95 7.88 -13.46 9.27
N PHE A 96 8.81 -12.51 9.35
CA PHE A 96 8.60 -11.11 8.99
C PHE A 96 8.80 -10.86 7.49
N GLU A 97 9.33 -11.83 6.76
CA GLU A 97 9.63 -11.70 5.34
C GLU A 97 8.37 -11.73 4.47
N SER A 98 7.37 -12.55 4.82
CA SER A 98 6.05 -12.55 4.17
C SER A 98 5.35 -11.19 4.32
N ALA A 99 5.31 -10.66 5.54
CA ALA A 99 4.65 -9.40 5.84
C ALA A 99 5.29 -8.22 5.08
N LYS A 100 6.62 -8.23 4.93
CA LYS A 100 7.35 -7.20 4.19
C LYS A 100 6.94 -7.14 2.72
N GLU A 101 6.63 -8.28 2.10
CA GLU A 101 6.17 -8.30 0.71
C GLU A 101 4.88 -7.50 0.54
N ASP A 102 3.89 -7.70 1.43
CA ASP A 102 2.65 -6.93 1.43
C ASP A 102 2.93 -5.43 1.60
N PHE A 103 3.82 -5.07 2.52
CA PHE A 103 4.21 -3.67 2.68
C PHE A 103 4.85 -3.08 1.40
N PHE A 104 5.79 -3.80 0.79
CA PHE A 104 6.46 -3.34 -0.44
C PHE A 104 5.47 -3.21 -1.60
N ARG A 105 4.54 -4.15 -1.75
CA ARG A 105 3.46 -4.04 -2.72
C ARG A 105 2.63 -2.79 -2.48
N GLY A 106 2.16 -2.56 -1.26
CA GLY A 106 1.38 -1.38 -0.90
C GLY A 106 2.13 -0.06 -1.15
N LYS A 107 3.41 0.01 -0.78
CA LYS A 107 4.32 1.14 -1.04
C LYS A 107 4.50 1.38 -2.54
N MET A 108 4.74 0.32 -3.33
CA MET A 108 4.91 0.44 -4.77
C MET A 108 3.62 0.83 -5.48
N LEU A 109 2.45 0.39 -5.00
CA LEU A 109 1.16 0.88 -5.49
C LEU A 109 1.00 2.37 -5.21
N ALA A 110 1.34 2.84 -4.01
CA ALA A 110 1.35 4.26 -3.67
C ALA A 110 2.30 5.07 -4.57
N ARG A 111 3.42 4.46 -4.98
CA ARG A 111 4.32 5.05 -5.98
C ARG A 111 3.68 5.08 -7.36
N VAL A 112 3.05 3.99 -7.81
CA VAL A 112 2.35 3.89 -9.11
C VAL A 112 1.30 4.98 -9.28
N ILE A 113 0.55 5.32 -8.24
CA ILE A 113 -0.43 6.41 -8.28
C ILE A 113 0.14 7.80 -7.92
N GLY A 114 1.46 7.92 -7.81
CA GLY A 114 2.13 9.20 -7.54
C GLY A 114 1.80 9.85 -6.19
N VAL A 115 1.39 9.08 -5.17
CA VAL A 115 1.18 9.65 -3.82
C VAL A 115 2.38 9.44 -2.90
N TYR A 116 3.23 8.47 -3.23
CA TYR A 116 4.53 8.28 -2.58
C TYR A 116 5.64 8.96 -3.38
N GLN A 117 6.12 10.09 -2.87
CA GLN A 117 6.99 11.05 -3.56
C GLN A 117 8.47 10.95 -3.16
N SER A 118 8.87 9.87 -2.47
CA SER A 118 10.26 9.71 -2.03
C SER A 118 11.20 9.55 -3.24
N GLN A 119 12.23 10.39 -3.27
CA GLN A 119 13.31 10.35 -4.26
C GLN A 119 14.38 9.31 -3.94
N ALA A 120 14.25 8.57 -2.84
CA ALA A 120 15.19 7.51 -2.50
C ALA A 120 15.28 6.45 -3.61
N LYS A 121 16.51 6.00 -3.91
CA LYS A 121 16.74 4.93 -4.88
C LYS A 121 16.06 3.65 -4.39
N LEU A 122 15.29 3.02 -5.27
CA LEU A 122 14.65 1.74 -5.01
C LEU A 122 15.69 0.61 -5.00
N SER A 123 15.46 -0.39 -4.17
CA SER A 123 16.19 -1.65 -4.26
C SER A 123 15.80 -2.43 -5.52
N GLU A 124 16.65 -3.34 -6.00
CA GLU A 124 16.35 -4.20 -7.16
C GLU A 124 15.04 -4.98 -7.00
N TYR A 125 14.74 -5.40 -5.77
CA TYR A 125 13.48 -6.07 -5.45
C TYR A 125 12.28 -5.12 -5.58
N GLU A 126 12.37 -3.91 -5.01
CA GLU A 126 11.30 -2.91 -5.15
C GLU A 126 11.09 -2.49 -6.61
N GLU A 127 12.16 -2.36 -7.40
CA GLU A 127 12.07 -2.11 -8.85
C GLU A 127 11.36 -3.24 -9.60
N SER A 128 11.64 -4.50 -9.24
CA SER A 128 10.98 -5.67 -9.79
C SER A 128 9.48 -5.68 -9.47
N VAL A 129 9.11 -5.44 -8.20
CA VAL A 129 7.71 -5.35 -7.76
C VAL A 129 7.00 -4.21 -8.49
N LEU A 130 7.63 -3.04 -8.58
CA LEU A 130 7.10 -1.88 -9.30
C LEU A 130 6.81 -2.22 -10.76
N LYS A 131 7.76 -2.87 -11.46
CA LYS A 131 7.59 -3.29 -12.86
C LYS A 131 6.42 -4.26 -13.04
N GLN A 132 6.28 -5.25 -12.16
CA GLN A 132 5.17 -6.21 -12.20
C GLN A 132 3.82 -5.51 -12.00
N LEU A 133 3.75 -4.59 -11.03
CA LEU A 133 2.53 -3.84 -10.75
C LEU A 133 2.17 -2.93 -11.93
N LYS A 134 3.12 -2.17 -12.49
CA LYS A 134 2.90 -1.37 -13.71
C LYS A 134 2.27 -2.23 -14.83
N SER A 135 2.84 -3.41 -15.11
CA SER A 135 2.29 -4.34 -16.09
C SER A 135 0.86 -4.79 -15.77
N LYS A 136 0.57 -5.14 -14.50
CA LYS A 136 -0.75 -5.60 -14.04
C LYS A 136 -1.84 -4.55 -14.25
N TYR A 137 -1.56 -3.28 -13.94
CA TYR A 137 -2.55 -2.20 -14.10
C TYR A 137 -2.58 -1.60 -15.50
N ALA A 138 -1.56 -1.83 -16.34
CA ALA A 138 -1.64 -1.54 -17.77
C ALA A 138 -2.76 -2.37 -18.45
N GLU A 139 -2.95 -3.60 -17.98
CA GLU A 139 -3.83 -4.58 -18.60
C GLU A 139 -5.27 -4.55 -18.07
N ASN A 140 -5.52 -3.90 -16.93
CA ASN A 140 -6.82 -3.93 -16.26
C ASN A 140 -7.35 -2.52 -15.95
N SER A 141 -8.59 -2.24 -16.35
CA SER A 141 -9.34 -0.99 -16.05
C SER A 141 -9.49 -0.75 -14.54
N PRO A 142 -9.57 0.51 -14.04
CA PRO A 142 -9.02 0.84 -12.73
C PRO A 142 -9.84 0.27 -11.58
N VAL A 143 -9.27 -0.71 -10.89
CA VAL A 143 -9.54 -0.99 -9.48
C VAL A 143 -9.12 0.26 -8.69
N ASP A 144 -9.77 0.58 -7.57
CA ASP A 144 -9.32 1.67 -6.69
C ASP A 144 -7.95 1.33 -6.08
N VAL A 145 -6.89 1.70 -6.81
CA VAL A 145 -5.50 1.38 -6.48
C VAL A 145 -5.09 1.99 -5.13
N ARG A 146 -5.73 3.08 -4.70
CA ARG A 146 -5.53 3.67 -3.36
C ARG A 146 -6.02 2.73 -2.28
N ALA A 147 -7.23 2.18 -2.45
CA ALA A 147 -7.80 1.22 -1.52
C ALA A 147 -6.95 -0.07 -1.48
N GLU A 148 -6.44 -0.53 -2.62
CA GLU A 148 -5.55 -1.68 -2.69
C GLU A 148 -4.20 -1.41 -2.00
N SER A 149 -3.59 -0.24 -2.22
CA SER A 149 -2.36 0.19 -1.52
C SER A 149 -2.55 0.20 0.00
N LEU A 150 -3.64 0.79 0.49
CA LEU A 150 -3.97 0.84 1.91
C LEU A 150 -4.21 -0.56 2.49
N LEU A 151 -4.89 -1.43 1.75
CA LEU A 151 -5.16 -2.80 2.16
C LEU A 151 -3.86 -3.57 2.41
N TYR A 152 -2.92 -3.49 1.49
CA TYR A 152 -1.62 -4.15 1.61
C TYR A 152 -0.82 -3.64 2.83
N ILE A 153 -0.75 -2.32 3.03
CA ILE A 153 -0.04 -1.74 4.19
C ILE A 153 -0.73 -2.14 5.51
N LYS A 154 -2.07 -2.22 5.52
CA LYS A 154 -2.84 -2.67 6.68
C LYS A 154 -2.65 -4.15 6.97
N ASN A 155 -2.57 -5.00 5.95
CA ASN A 155 -2.28 -6.42 6.11
C ASN A 155 -0.92 -6.64 6.74
N PHE A 156 0.11 -5.95 6.24
CA PHE A 156 1.43 -5.92 6.86
C PHE A 156 1.36 -5.58 8.36
N PHE A 157 0.70 -4.48 8.72
CA PHE A 157 0.57 -4.09 10.12
C PHE A 157 -0.12 -5.16 10.98
N ASN A 158 -1.20 -5.77 10.46
CA ASN A 158 -1.93 -6.81 11.16
C ASN A 158 -1.08 -8.08 11.36
N GLU A 159 -0.30 -8.47 10.36
CA GLU A 159 0.60 -9.62 10.41
C GLU A 159 1.75 -9.37 11.40
N VAL A 160 2.36 -8.20 11.37
CA VAL A 160 3.36 -7.77 12.35
C VAL A 160 2.78 -7.83 13.77
N CYS A 161 1.59 -7.29 14.00
CA CYS A 161 0.90 -7.37 15.29
C CYS A 161 0.64 -8.83 15.72
N ALA A 162 0.25 -9.69 14.78
CA ALA A 162 0.01 -11.10 15.05
C ALA A 162 1.32 -11.83 15.41
N ASN A 163 2.42 -11.52 14.74
CA ASN A 163 3.74 -12.08 15.00
C ASN A 163 4.27 -11.65 16.37
N VAL A 164 4.18 -10.36 16.72
CA VAL A 164 4.53 -9.89 18.08
C VAL A 164 3.66 -10.61 19.12
N ARG A 165 2.35 -10.74 18.88
CA ARG A 165 1.47 -11.43 19.82
C ARG A 165 1.82 -12.91 20.02
N LYS A 166 2.25 -13.59 18.95
CA LYS A 166 2.59 -15.03 18.96
C LYS A 166 3.94 -15.30 19.62
N ASN A 167 4.94 -14.46 19.36
CA ASN A 167 6.33 -14.73 19.75
C ASN A 167 6.64 -14.35 21.19
N PHE A 168 5.83 -13.49 21.82
CA PHE A 168 6.08 -13.07 23.19
C PHE A 168 5.15 -13.77 24.17
N SER A 169 5.76 -14.51 25.09
CA SER A 169 5.04 -15.09 26.23
C SER A 169 4.53 -13.97 27.15
N ARG A 170 3.47 -14.27 27.90
CA ARG A 170 2.79 -13.33 28.81
C ARG A 170 3.68 -12.70 29.91
N CYS A 171 4.87 -13.25 30.12
CA CYS A 171 5.81 -12.86 31.16
C CYS A 171 6.92 -11.92 30.66
N VAL A 172 6.92 -11.57 29.37
CA VAL A 172 7.89 -10.64 28.80
C VAL A 172 7.28 -9.24 28.80
N ASP A 173 8.05 -8.26 29.26
CA ASP A 173 7.69 -6.85 29.15
C ASP A 173 7.71 -6.46 27.66
N LEU A 174 6.53 -6.12 27.14
CA LEU A 174 6.32 -5.72 25.75
C LEU A 174 6.21 -4.20 25.61
N SER A 175 6.55 -3.42 26.64
CA SER A 175 6.32 -1.98 26.65
C SER A 175 6.93 -1.30 25.42
N THR A 176 8.14 -1.69 25.02
CA THR A 176 8.86 -1.08 23.89
C THR A 176 8.22 -1.46 22.56
N GLU A 177 7.95 -2.74 22.34
CA GLU A 177 7.31 -3.25 21.12
C GLU A 177 5.90 -2.66 20.95
N LEU A 178 5.14 -2.56 22.04
CA LEU A 178 3.81 -1.95 22.03
C LEU A 178 3.85 -0.47 21.69
N LEU A 179 4.86 0.28 22.17
CA LEU A 179 5.05 1.67 21.77
C LEU A 179 5.40 1.78 20.28
N ILE A 180 6.32 0.95 19.77
CA ILE A 180 6.67 0.92 18.35
C ILE A 180 5.44 0.58 17.48
N LEU A 181 4.68 -0.46 17.85
CA LEU A 181 3.43 -0.82 17.17
C LEU A 181 2.38 0.30 17.27
N GLY A 182 2.30 0.97 18.42
CA GLY A 182 1.45 2.14 18.62
C GLY A 182 1.81 3.27 17.65
N SER A 183 3.10 3.55 17.48
CA SER A 183 3.60 4.55 16.54
C SER A 183 3.27 4.20 15.10
N MET A 184 3.51 2.94 14.70
CA MET A 184 3.13 2.43 13.37
C MET A 184 1.62 2.56 13.13
N LYS A 185 0.80 2.23 14.13
CA LYS A 185 -0.66 2.33 14.02
C LYS A 185 -1.14 3.77 13.84
N VAL A 186 -0.55 4.72 14.58
CA VAL A 186 -0.88 6.15 14.41
C VAL A 186 -0.44 6.65 13.03
N ALA A 187 0.74 6.27 12.55
CA ALA A 187 1.18 6.62 11.20
C ALA A 187 0.24 6.04 10.13
N LEU A 188 -0.26 4.81 10.32
CA LEU A 188 -1.28 4.22 9.47
C LEU A 188 -2.61 5.00 9.51
N GLU A 189 -3.05 5.46 10.68
CA GLU A 189 -4.24 6.34 10.80
C GLU A 189 -4.06 7.65 10.00
N ILE A 190 -2.88 8.27 10.09
CA ILE A 190 -2.53 9.49 9.33
C ILE A 190 -2.49 9.22 7.83
N LEU A 191 -1.95 8.07 7.42
CA LEU A 191 -1.92 7.62 6.02
C LEU A 191 -3.34 7.41 5.48
N GLU A 192 -4.18 6.68 6.20
CA GLU A 192 -5.59 6.43 5.85
C GLU A 192 -6.35 7.76 5.71
N ASP A 193 -6.14 8.70 6.64
CA ASP A 193 -6.79 10.00 6.57
C ASP A 193 -6.27 10.84 5.41
N SER A 194 -4.97 10.84 5.14
CA SER A 194 -4.38 11.64 4.05
C SER A 194 -4.77 11.13 2.66
N MET A 195 -4.84 9.80 2.49
CA MET A 195 -5.27 9.16 1.24
C MET A 195 -6.72 9.52 0.83
N LYS A 196 -7.60 9.86 1.78
CA LYS A 196 -8.97 10.30 1.49
C LYS A 196 -9.04 11.64 0.76
N TYR A 197 -8.03 12.50 0.95
CA TYR A 197 -7.99 13.85 0.37
C TYR A 197 -7.22 13.92 -0.95
N VAL A 198 -6.59 12.82 -1.39
CA VAL A 198 -5.96 12.75 -2.70
C VAL A 198 -7.05 12.65 -3.76
N GLY A 199 -7.16 13.66 -4.63
CA GLY A 199 -8.06 13.63 -5.78
C GLY A 199 -7.75 12.45 -6.70
N GLN A 200 -8.79 11.84 -7.30
CA GLN A 200 -8.63 10.74 -8.25
C GLN A 200 -7.81 11.18 -9.49
N ASP A 201 -7.89 12.46 -9.86
CA ASP A 201 -7.23 13.01 -11.04
C ASP A 201 -5.70 13.07 -10.89
N ILE A 202 -5.18 13.53 -9.74
CA ILE A 202 -3.73 13.52 -9.43
C ILE A 202 -3.18 12.08 -9.45
N ALA A 203 -3.97 11.14 -8.91
CA ALA A 203 -3.60 9.73 -8.91
C ALA A 203 -3.56 9.13 -10.33
N LEU A 204 -4.41 9.62 -11.24
CA LEU A 204 -4.51 9.14 -12.63
C LEU A 204 -3.46 9.77 -13.54
N GLU A 205 -3.22 11.07 -13.46
CA GLU A 205 -2.18 11.78 -14.22
C GLU A 205 -0.80 11.21 -13.93
N HIS A 206 -0.49 11.03 -12.64
CA HIS A 206 0.80 10.52 -12.22
C HIS A 206 0.94 9.02 -12.50
N PHE A 207 -0.17 8.26 -12.44
CA PHE A 207 -0.24 6.89 -12.93
C PHE A 207 0.12 6.82 -14.41
N CYS A 208 -0.48 7.65 -15.26
CA CYS A 208 -0.14 7.73 -16.68
C CYS A 208 1.33 8.10 -16.90
N SER A 209 1.85 9.13 -16.21
CA SER A 209 3.25 9.55 -16.30
C SER A 209 4.24 8.44 -15.87
N ILE A 210 3.91 7.69 -14.82
CA ILE A 210 4.75 6.58 -14.35
C ILE A 210 4.66 5.38 -15.30
N MET A 211 3.54 5.19 -15.99
CA MET A 211 3.41 4.22 -17.06
C MET A 211 4.23 4.62 -18.31
N GLU A 212 4.36 5.92 -18.59
CA GLU A 212 5.12 6.53 -19.70
C GLU A 212 6.65 6.41 -19.57
N GLU A 213 7.21 6.22 -18.36
CA GLU A 213 8.65 5.95 -18.15
C GLU A 213 9.13 4.59 -18.71
N SER A 214 8.24 3.86 -19.38
CA SER A 214 8.56 2.66 -20.14
C SER A 214 9.08 3.08 -21.53
N THR A 215 10.31 2.71 -21.90
CA THR A 215 10.94 3.02 -23.21
C THR A 215 9.95 2.99 -24.38
N GLU A 216 9.94 4.02 -25.23
CA GLU A 216 9.04 4.25 -26.38
C GLU A 216 8.73 2.96 -27.18
N GLU A 217 9.76 2.14 -27.43
CA GLU A 217 9.66 0.88 -28.16
C GLU A 217 8.74 -0.16 -27.50
N LYS A 218 8.77 -0.25 -26.16
CA LYS A 218 7.92 -1.17 -25.38
C LYS A 218 6.49 -0.66 -25.27
N LEU A 219 6.31 0.66 -25.25
CA LEU A 219 4.99 1.27 -25.24
C LEU A 219 4.30 1.05 -26.60
N ILE A 220 5.04 1.24 -27.71
CA ILE A 220 4.56 0.98 -29.07
C ILE A 220 4.22 -0.51 -29.25
N GLU A 221 5.08 -1.43 -28.79
CA GLU A 221 4.83 -2.88 -28.85
C GLU A 221 3.61 -3.30 -28.00
N ALA A 222 3.46 -2.74 -26.80
CA ALA A 222 2.31 -3.00 -25.92
C ALA A 222 1.00 -2.44 -26.49
N VAL A 223 1.02 -1.26 -27.12
CA VAL A 223 -0.17 -0.63 -27.71
C VAL A 223 -0.56 -1.30 -29.03
N THR A 224 0.41 -1.72 -29.85
CA THR A 224 0.14 -2.40 -31.13
C THR A 224 -0.26 -3.87 -30.97
N SER A 225 0.19 -4.56 -29.90
CA SER A 225 -0.16 -5.97 -29.64
C SER A 225 -1.55 -6.19 -29.03
N LYS A 226 -2.23 -5.14 -28.53
CA LYS A 226 -3.50 -5.25 -27.79
C LYS A 226 -4.75 -4.92 -28.62
N GLY A 227 -4.61 -4.74 -29.94
CA GLY A 227 -5.72 -4.63 -30.89
C GLY A 227 -6.37 -3.23 -30.98
N GLN A 228 -7.08 -2.99 -32.10
CA GLN A 228 -7.56 -1.66 -32.51
C GLN A 228 -8.47 -0.95 -31.50
N GLU A 229 -9.24 -1.69 -30.70
CA GLU A 229 -10.21 -1.11 -29.76
C GLU A 229 -9.52 -0.45 -28.55
N PHE A 230 -8.42 -1.02 -28.06
CA PHE A 230 -7.62 -0.42 -26.98
C PHE A 230 -6.90 0.84 -27.47
N THR A 231 -6.33 0.79 -28.68
CA THR A 231 -5.69 1.93 -29.32
C THR A 231 -6.67 3.09 -29.53
N LEU A 232 -7.93 2.79 -29.89
CA LEU A 232 -9.00 3.78 -30.05
C LEU A 232 -9.43 4.44 -28.74
N ARG A 233 -9.53 3.68 -27.64
CA ARG A 233 -9.89 4.25 -26.34
C ARG A 233 -8.76 5.11 -25.76
N LEU A 234 -7.52 4.69 -25.94
CA LEU A 234 -6.35 5.47 -25.55
C LEU A 234 -6.26 6.76 -26.36
N SER A 235 -6.50 6.70 -27.68
CA SER A 235 -6.48 7.89 -28.54
C SER A 235 -7.62 8.87 -28.21
N GLN A 236 -8.81 8.37 -27.89
CA GLN A 236 -9.93 9.21 -27.44
C GLN A 236 -9.63 9.92 -26.12
N SER A 237 -9.07 9.22 -25.14
CA SER A 237 -8.67 9.80 -23.85
C SER A 237 -7.59 10.88 -24.01
N ILE A 238 -6.59 10.65 -24.88
CA ILE A 238 -5.55 11.63 -25.19
C ILE A 238 -6.15 12.84 -25.93
N MET A 239 -7.02 12.63 -26.92
CA MET A 239 -7.68 13.71 -27.65
C MET A 239 -8.56 14.58 -26.73
N GLU A 240 -9.26 14.00 -25.77
CA GLU A 240 -10.06 14.73 -24.79
C GLU A 240 -9.21 15.59 -23.85
N ASN A 241 -8.03 15.11 -23.44
CA ASN A 241 -7.10 15.88 -22.60
C ASN A 241 -6.42 17.01 -23.39
N VAL A 242 -5.99 16.75 -24.64
CA VAL A 242 -5.42 17.78 -25.51
C VAL A 242 -6.45 18.86 -25.90
N ALA A 243 -7.72 18.48 -26.03
CA ALA A 243 -8.80 19.44 -26.29
C ALA A 243 -9.08 20.35 -25.08
N LYS A 244 -8.89 19.84 -23.85
CA LYS A 244 -8.99 20.64 -22.62
C LYS A 244 -7.80 21.60 -22.49
N ASP A 245 -6.58 21.14 -22.77
CA ASP A 245 -5.37 21.98 -22.72
C ASP A 245 -5.36 23.09 -23.78
N ARG A 246 -6.08 22.91 -24.90
CA ARG A 246 -6.24 23.96 -25.93
C ARG A 246 -7.33 24.98 -25.60
N ALA A 247 -8.21 24.69 -24.64
CA ALA A 247 -9.26 25.61 -24.24
C ALA A 247 -8.76 26.64 -23.20
N ASP A 248 -7.73 26.28 -22.43
CA ASP A 248 -7.07 27.14 -21.43
C ASP A 248 -5.75 27.72 -21.99
N GLU A 249 -5.94 28.76 -22.79
CA GLU A 249 -5.01 29.86 -23.13
C GLU A 249 -3.77 29.66 -24.03
N SER A 250 -3.62 30.73 -24.82
CA SER A 250 -2.49 31.20 -25.59
C SER A 250 -1.15 31.16 -24.85
N ASP A 251 -0.12 30.79 -25.62
CA ASP A 251 1.31 30.96 -25.31
C ASP A 251 1.87 30.05 -24.22
N LEU A 252 2.14 28.80 -24.58
CA LEU A 252 3.21 28.00 -23.95
C LEU A 252 4.09 27.28 -24.99
N PRO A 253 5.37 27.03 -24.65
CA PRO A 253 6.45 26.75 -25.59
C PRO A 253 6.38 25.34 -26.15
N ASP A 254 7.07 25.13 -27.28
CA ASP A 254 7.41 23.84 -27.90
C ASP A 254 7.89 22.83 -26.83
N CYS A 255 6.96 22.07 -26.25
CA CYS A 255 7.21 21.07 -25.22
C CYS A 255 7.10 19.67 -25.84
N SER A 256 7.95 18.75 -25.38
CA SER A 256 8.10 17.36 -25.87
C SER A 256 6.78 16.60 -26.00
N VAL A 257 5.77 16.96 -25.22
CA VAL A 257 4.39 16.42 -25.26
C VAL A 257 3.74 16.66 -26.64
N CYS A 258 3.91 17.84 -27.23
CA CYS A 258 3.44 18.12 -28.59
C CYS A 258 4.14 17.26 -29.64
N CYS A 259 5.42 16.91 -29.44
CA CYS A 259 6.17 16.03 -30.35
C CYS A 259 5.71 14.57 -30.25
N VAL A 260 5.42 14.08 -29.04
CA VAL A 260 4.91 12.72 -28.81
C VAL A 260 3.48 12.59 -29.32
N ILE A 261 2.61 13.57 -29.07
CA ILE A 261 1.26 13.62 -29.65
C ILE A 261 1.34 13.66 -31.18
N ARG A 262 2.25 14.43 -31.76
CA ARG A 262 2.45 14.52 -33.21
C ARG A 262 3.03 13.21 -33.79
N ALA A 263 3.84 12.47 -33.04
CA ALA A 263 4.34 11.15 -33.42
C ALA A 263 3.24 10.08 -33.37
N VAL A 264 2.38 10.09 -32.34
CA VAL A 264 1.23 9.19 -32.21
C VAL A 264 0.18 9.49 -33.28
N LEU A 265 -0.12 10.77 -33.55
CA LEU A 265 -1.01 11.18 -34.63
C LEU A 265 -0.42 10.85 -36.01
N GLY A 266 0.89 11.01 -36.21
CA GLY A 266 1.57 10.62 -37.45
C GLY A 266 1.55 9.11 -37.71
N LEU A 267 1.68 8.30 -36.66
CA LEU A 267 1.50 6.84 -36.71
C LEU A 267 0.06 6.45 -37.05
N LEU A 268 -0.93 7.15 -36.51
CA LEU A 268 -2.35 6.94 -36.82
C LEU A 268 -2.70 7.34 -38.26
N ASP A 269 -2.11 8.41 -38.79
CA ASP A 269 -2.28 8.80 -40.20
C ASP A 269 -1.66 7.76 -41.15
N LEU A 270 -0.48 7.22 -40.82
CA LEU A 270 0.15 6.12 -41.58
C LEU A 270 -0.69 4.84 -41.59
N ILE A 271 -1.33 4.50 -40.46
CA ILE A 271 -2.24 3.36 -40.36
C ILE A 271 -3.53 3.61 -41.15
N SER A 272 -4.07 4.83 -41.12
CA SER A 272 -5.27 5.19 -41.88
C SER A 272 -5.05 5.24 -43.40
N MET A 273 -3.85 5.65 -43.84
CA MET A 273 -3.46 5.65 -45.25
C MET A 273 -3.13 4.25 -45.79
N GLY A 274 -2.74 3.31 -44.94
CA GLY A 274 -2.56 1.90 -45.30
C GLY A 274 -3.85 1.10 -45.50
N CYS A 275 -5.02 1.72 -45.25
CA CYS A 275 -6.35 1.13 -45.43
C CYS A 275 -7.17 1.79 -46.57
N ARG A 276 -6.51 2.35 -47.60
CA ARG A 276 -7.14 2.72 -48.88
C ARG A 276 -6.59 1.91 -50.04
#